data_AF-A0A402BEA0-F1
#
_entry.id   AF-A0A402BEA0-F1
#
_cell.length_a   1.000
_cell.length_b   1.000
_cell.length_c   1.000
_cell.angle_alpha   90.00
_cell.angle_beta   90.00
_cell.angle_gamma   90.00
#
_symmetry.space_group_name_H-M   'P 1'
#
loop_
_entity.id
_entity.type
_entity.pdbx_description
1 polymer ?
#
loop_
_entity_poly.entity_id
_entity_poly.type
_entity_poly.pdbx_seq_one_letter_code
_entity_poly.pdbx_strand_id
1 'polypeptide(L)'
;MWELESYGAANILQEILTVKSDDVVGRVKTYEVIVKGEHSTEPGVPASFKVLVKEFQSLGINVEVLNEDEQKIPFVEDTLNDVTPDLGINLSGFEGD
;
A
#
# COMPACT_ATOMS: atom_id res chain seq x y z
N MET A 1 7.59 3.19 -19.49
CA MET A 1 7.96 4.36 -18.67
C MET A 1 8.05 5.60 -19.54
N TRP A 2 9.07 5.74 -20.41
CA TRP A 2 9.31 6.94 -21.22
C TRP A 2 8.17 7.35 -22.16
N GLU A 3 7.43 6.39 -22.72
CA GLU A 3 6.28 6.71 -23.56
C GLU A 3 5.12 7.30 -22.77
N LEU A 4 4.81 6.76 -21.58
CA LEU A 4 3.74 7.28 -20.74
C LEU A 4 4.09 8.62 -20.11
N GLU A 5 5.35 8.82 -19.75
CA GLU A 5 5.86 10.09 -19.24
C GLU A 5 5.78 11.19 -20.30
N SER A 6 6.18 10.91 -21.55
CA SER A 6 6.12 11.89 -22.64
C SER A 6 4.69 12.20 -23.09
N TYR A 7 3.76 11.27 -22.90
CA TYR A 7 2.33 11.49 -23.14
C TYR A 7 1.64 12.28 -22.01
N GLY A 8 2.32 12.51 -20.88
CA GLY A 8 1.73 13.19 -19.72
C GLY A 8 0.66 12.36 -18.99
N ALA A 9 0.62 11.04 -19.19
CA ALA A 9 -0.34 10.14 -18.57
C ALA A 9 0.07 9.75 -17.13
N ALA A 10 0.19 10.74 -16.25
CA ALA A 10 0.63 10.55 -14.86
C ALA A 10 -0.22 9.51 -14.10
N ASN A 11 -1.54 9.56 -14.25
CA ASN A 11 -2.46 8.64 -13.56
C ASN A 11 -2.28 7.19 -14.03
N ILE A 12 -2.13 6.97 -15.33
CA ILE A 12 -1.94 5.62 -15.89
C ILE A 12 -0.58 5.07 -15.45
N LEU A 13 0.46 5.91 -15.46
CA LEU A 13 1.78 5.51 -15.00
C LEU A 13 1.77 5.14 -13.52
N GLN A 14 1.13 5.96 -12.68
CA GLN A 14 0.98 5.69 -11.26
C GLN A 14 0.24 4.36 -11.04
N GLU A 15 -0.89 4.14 -11.72
CA GLU A 15 -1.67 2.90 -11.61
C GLU A 15 -0.87 1.65 -11.99
N ILE A 16 -0.08 1.74 -13.08
CA ILE A 16 0.78 0.65 -13.54
C ILE A 16 1.88 0.34 -12.52
N LEU A 17 2.49 1.35 -11.90
CA LEU A 17 3.62 1.18 -10.97
C LEU A 17 3.19 0.83 -9.53
N THR A 18 1.92 0.99 -9.19
CA THR A 18 1.41 0.81 -7.82
C THR A 18 0.44 -0.38 -7.76
N VAL A 19 -0.87 -0.13 -7.89
CA VAL A 19 -1.97 -1.07 -7.70
C VAL A 19 -1.94 -2.24 -8.69
N LYS A 20 -1.32 -2.08 -9.86
CA LYS A 20 -1.11 -3.17 -10.84
C LYS A 20 0.23 -3.90 -10.71
N SER A 21 1.20 -3.39 -9.94
CA SER A 21 2.52 -4.01 -9.77
C SER A 21 2.69 -4.56 -8.35
N ASP A 22 3.03 -3.69 -7.40
CA ASP A 22 3.65 -4.09 -6.11
C ASP A 22 2.98 -3.48 -4.87
N ASP A 23 1.83 -2.82 -5.02
CA ASP A 23 1.01 -2.40 -3.88
C ASP A 23 0.09 -3.54 -3.43
N VAL A 24 0.43 -4.18 -2.30
CA VAL A 24 -0.29 -5.35 -1.77
C VAL A 24 -1.69 -4.97 -1.29
N VAL A 25 -1.81 -3.86 -0.56
CA VAL A 25 -3.09 -3.41 0.01
C VAL A 25 -3.96 -2.81 -1.09
N GLY A 26 -3.36 -1.97 -1.94
CA GLY A 26 -4.05 -1.33 -3.06
C GLY A 26 -4.59 -2.35 -4.08
N ARG A 27 -3.89 -3.45 -4.34
CA ARG A 27 -4.37 -4.50 -5.26
C ARG A 27 -5.62 -5.20 -4.74
N VAL A 28 -5.70 -5.52 -3.45
CA VAL A 28 -6.89 -6.16 -2.84
C VAL A 28 -8.09 -5.22 -2.86
N LYS A 29 -7.91 -3.96 -2.45
CA LYS A 29 -8.95 -2.93 -2.49
C LYS A 29 -9.43 -2.69 -3.93
N THR A 30 -8.52 -2.71 -4.90
CA THR A 30 -8.86 -2.55 -6.32
C THR A 30 -9.76 -3.68 -6.81
N TYR A 31 -9.50 -4.94 -6.41
CA TYR A 31 -10.41 -6.04 -6.71
C TYR A 31 -11.79 -5.86 -6.11
N GLU A 32 -11.87 -5.43 -4.85
CA GLU A 32 -13.14 -5.18 -4.17
C GLU A 32 -13.96 -4.08 -4.87
N VAL A 33 -13.30 -2.99 -5.25
CA VAL A 33 -13.90 -1.85 -5.95
C VAL A 33 -14.40 -2.24 -7.35
N ILE A 34 -13.63 -3.07 -8.08
CA ILE A 34 -14.06 -3.61 -9.39
C ILE A 34 -15.31 -4.48 -9.23
N VAL A 35 -15.37 -5.34 -8.20
CA VAL A 35 -16.54 -6.21 -7.96
C VAL A 35 -17.77 -5.40 -7.53
N LYS A 36 -17.59 -4.34 -6.75
CA LYS A 36 -18.69 -3.46 -6.30
C LYS A 36 -19.13 -2.44 -7.36
N GLY A 37 -18.35 -2.26 -8.43
CA GLY A 37 -18.63 -1.24 -9.46
C GLY A 37 -18.40 0.20 -8.97
N GLU A 38 -17.55 0.37 -7.96
CA GLU A 38 -17.16 1.68 -7.44
C GLU A 38 -15.92 2.21 -8.19
N HIS A 39 -15.63 3.51 -8.07
CA HIS A 39 -14.62 4.19 -8.91
C HIS A 39 -13.47 4.84 -8.12
N SER A 40 -13.06 4.27 -6.99
CA SER A 40 -11.97 4.87 -6.22
C SER A 40 -11.04 3.85 -5.57
N THR A 41 -9.80 3.82 -6.03
CA THR A 41 -8.66 3.34 -5.25
C THR A 41 -7.55 4.37 -5.29
N GLU A 42 -7.14 4.87 -4.12
CA GLU A 42 -5.95 5.70 -4.00
C GLU A 42 -4.72 4.80 -3.99
N PRO A 43 -3.76 5.00 -4.91
CA PRO A 43 -2.50 4.27 -4.92
C PRO A 43 -1.69 4.48 -3.64
N GLY A 44 -1.23 3.38 -3.04
CA GLY A 44 -0.34 3.41 -1.89
C GLY A 44 1.15 3.48 -2.26
N VAL A 45 2.00 3.38 -1.24
CA VAL A 45 3.46 3.32 -1.40
C VAL A 45 3.86 1.90 -1.86
N PRO A 46 4.58 1.74 -2.99
CA PRO A 46 5.01 0.43 -3.46
C PRO A 46 5.92 -0.30 -2.47
N ALA A 47 5.80 -1.63 -2.39
CA ALA A 47 6.69 -2.46 -1.59
C ALA A 47 8.15 -2.35 -2.05
N SER A 48 8.40 -2.18 -3.36
CA SER A 48 9.74 -2.01 -3.94
C SER A 48 10.48 -0.79 -3.39
N PHE A 49 9.78 0.31 -3.12
CA PHE A 49 10.38 1.48 -2.47
C PHE A 49 10.80 1.18 -1.02
N LYS A 50 9.97 0.44 -0.28
CA LYS A 50 10.30 0.02 1.09
C LYS A 50 11.54 -0.89 1.10
N VAL A 51 11.65 -1.82 0.15
CA VAL A 51 12.83 -2.69 -0.01
C VAL A 51 14.07 -1.85 -0.34
N LEU A 52 13.98 -0.91 -1.27
CA LEU A 52 15.08 -0.01 -1.64
C LEU A 52 15.64 0.75 -0.41
N VAL A 53 14.76 1.27 0.44
CA VAL A 53 15.18 1.96 1.67
C VAL A 53 15.91 1.01 2.62
N LYS A 54 15.43 -0.23 2.77
CA LYS A 54 16.09 -1.26 3.58
C LYS A 54 17.45 -1.66 3.00
N GLU A 55 17.58 -1.71 1.68
CA GLU A 55 18.86 -1.98 1.00
C GLU A 55 19.88 -0.85 1.26
N PHE A 56 19.47 0.42 1.19
CA PHE A 56 20.32 1.54 1.58
C PHE A 56 20.73 1.48 3.05
N GLN A 57 19.80 1.16 3.95
CA GLN A 57 20.10 0.98 5.38
C GLN A 57 21.09 -0.18 5.60
N SER A 58 20.99 -1.26 4.84
CA SER A 58 21.94 -2.38 4.89
C SER A 58 23.35 -2.00 4.42
N LEU A 59 23.47 -0.98 3.56
CA LEU A 59 24.75 -0.43 3.13
C LEU A 59 25.32 0.62 4.11
N GLY A 60 24.63 0.89 5.22
CA GLY A 60 25.02 1.90 6.21
C GLY A 60 24.63 3.33 5.83
N ILE A 61 23.77 3.51 4.82
CA ILE A 61 23.24 4.81 4.42
C ILE A 61 21.96 5.08 5.21
N ASN A 62 21.95 6.17 5.99
CA ASN A 62 20.75 6.60 6.70
C ASN A 62 19.80 7.34 5.74
N VAL A 63 18.67 6.72 5.42
CA VAL A 63 17.61 7.30 4.60
C VAL A 63 16.39 7.55 5.47
N GLU A 64 15.94 8.80 5.51
CA GLU A 64 14.79 9.24 6.30
C GLU A 64 13.76 9.88 5.37
N VAL A 65 12.48 9.55 5.58
CA VAL A 65 11.38 10.20 4.87
C VAL A 65 10.84 11.32 5.75
N LEU A 66 10.84 12.53 5.19
CA LEU A 66 10.38 13.74 5.85
C LEU A 66 9.06 14.17 5.24
N ASN A 67 8.14 14.67 6.07
CA ASN A 67 6.96 15.37 5.60
C ASN A 67 7.28 16.83 5.23
N GLU A 68 6.30 17.57 4.73
CA GLU A 68 6.44 19.02 4.43
C GLU A 68 6.91 19.84 5.64
N ASP A 69 6.53 19.43 6.86
CA ASP A 69 6.94 20.05 8.12
C ASP A 69 8.31 19.56 8.66
N GLU A 70 9.12 18.89 7.84
CA GLU A 70 10.42 18.29 8.20
C GLU A 70 10.34 17.20 9.30
N GLN A 71 9.14 16.67 9.56
CA GLN A 71 8.92 15.61 10.54
C GLN A 71 9.20 14.24 9.94
N LYS A 72 9.88 13.37 10.71
CA LYS A 72 10.18 12.00 10.28
C LYS A 72 8.90 11.17 10.23
N ILE A 73 8.60 10.60 9.07
CA ILE A 73 7.50 9.65 8.90
C ILE A 73 8.07 8.24 9.12
N PRO A 74 7.59 7.48 10.12
CA PRO A 74 7.97 6.09 10.26
C PRO A 74 7.39 5.31 9.08
N PHE A 75 8.21 4.47 8.44
CA PHE A 75 7.69 3.44 7.55
C PHE A 75 6.88 2.46 8.39
N VAL A 76 5.56 2.61 8.38
CA VAL A 76 4.67 1.60 8.95
C VAL A 76 4.86 0.34 8.10
N GLU A 77 5.37 -0.72 8.74
CA GLU A 77 5.23 -2.06 8.18
C GLU A 77 3.73 -2.32 8.11
N ASP A 78 3.18 -2.43 6.89
CA ASP A 78 1.79 -2.83 6.66
C ASP A 78 1.65 -4.29 7.10
N THR A 79 1.74 -4.51 8.39
CA THR A 79 1.49 -5.78 9.05
C THR A 79 -0.02 -5.89 9.17
N LEU A 80 -0.63 -6.47 8.13
CA LEU A 80 -1.75 -7.44 8.14
C LEU A 80 -2.98 -7.22 9.04
N ASN A 81 -3.08 -6.13 9.80
CA ASN A 81 -4.09 -5.88 10.82
C ASN A 81 -5.45 -5.50 10.24
N ASP A 82 -5.53 -5.28 8.91
CA ASP A 82 -6.75 -4.89 8.21
C ASP A 82 -7.43 -6.06 7.45
N VAL A 83 -6.86 -7.28 7.51
CA VAL A 83 -7.31 -8.42 6.70
C VAL A 83 -8.11 -9.47 7.49
N THR A 84 -8.24 -9.34 8.82
CA THR A 84 -9.20 -10.16 9.57
C THR A 84 -10.54 -9.44 9.62
N PRO A 85 -11.53 -9.79 8.77
CA PRO A 85 -12.89 -9.35 9.02
C PRO A 85 -13.29 -9.84 10.41
N ASP A 86 -13.79 -8.92 11.24
CA ASP A 86 -14.43 -9.27 12.51
C ASP A 86 -15.70 -10.07 12.18
N LEU A 87 -15.54 -11.39 12.10
CA LEU A 87 -16.61 -12.29 11.68
C LEU A 87 -17.63 -12.53 12.80
N GLY A 88 -17.50 -11.89 13.97
CA GLY A 88 -18.43 -12.05 15.10
C GLY A 88 -18.51 -13.49 15.62
N ILE A 89 -17.60 -14.37 15.20
CA ILE A 89 -17.60 -15.78 15.56
C ILE A 89 -16.80 -15.92 16.84
N ASN A 90 -17.51 -16.02 17.96
CA ASN A 90 -16.87 -16.30 19.22
C ASN A 90 -16.46 -17.79 19.26
N LEU A 91 -15.23 -18.08 18.87
CA LEU A 91 -14.69 -19.46 18.84
C LEU A 91 -14.48 -20.05 20.26
N SER A 92 -14.81 -19.29 21.30
CA SER A 92 -14.69 -19.73 22.69
C SER A 92 -15.88 -20.55 23.20
N GLY A 93 -16.94 -20.74 22.40
CA GLY A 93 -18.04 -21.65 22.74
C GLY A 93 -18.80 -21.29 24.02
N PHE A 94 -18.67 -20.07 24.53
CA PHE A 94 -19.51 -19.55 25.60
C PHE A 94 -20.65 -18.75 24.98
N GLU A 95 -21.79 -19.42 24.76
CA GLU A 95 -23.07 -18.73 24.66
C GLU A 95 -23.33 -18.02 26.01
N GLY A 96 -23.51 -16.71 25.96
CA GLY A 96 -24.00 -15.94 27.09
C GLY A 96 -25.50 -16.19 27.27
N ASP A 97 -25.90 -16.45 28.51
CA ASP A 97 -27.30 -16.40 28.98
C ASP A 97 -27.97 -15.04 28.72
#